data_AF-A0A1G9DAY9-F1
#
_entry.id   AF-A0A1G9DAY9-F1
#
_cell.length_a   1.000
_cell.length_b   1.000
_cell.length_c   1.000
_cell.angle_alpha   90.00
_cell.angle_beta   90.00
_cell.angle_gamma   90.00
#
_symmetry.space_group_name_H-M   'P 1'
#
loop_
_entity.id
_entity.type
_entity.pdbx_description
1 polymer ?
#
loop_
_entity_poly.entity_id
_entity_poly.type
_entity_poly.pdbx_seq_one_letter_code
_entity_poly.pdbx_strand_id
1 'polypeptide(L)'
;MEPLIDSITPPLSIAQVDSTVYVESEPQSPGSDRAAADLLALRETLLAAVITRVGEVEAAEWALDQAKAACDVQIVAALSAGVPAEKVVAAAGELASAALTGFDGDREPVQTEG
;
A
#
# COMPACT_ATOMS: atom_id res chain seq x y z
N MET A 1 14.41 -31.05 -82.07
CA MET A 1 13.12 -31.72 -81.78
C MET A 1 13.32 -32.36 -80.42
N GLU A 2 12.97 -31.63 -79.35
CA GLU A 2 13.21 -32.04 -77.97
C GLU A 2 11.95 -32.76 -77.42
N PRO A 3 12.10 -33.83 -76.61
CA PRO A 3 10.96 -34.52 -76.05
C PRO A 3 10.35 -33.73 -74.88
N LEU A 4 9.04 -33.53 -74.95
CA LEU A 4 8.20 -32.97 -73.90
C LEU A 4 8.15 -33.97 -72.73
N ILE A 5 8.75 -33.63 -71.59
CA ILE A 5 8.64 -34.42 -70.37
C ILE A 5 7.41 -33.91 -69.62
N ASP A 6 6.32 -34.68 -69.65
CA ASP A 6 5.16 -34.49 -68.80
C ASP A 6 5.60 -34.55 -67.33
N SER A 7 5.62 -33.39 -66.68
CA SER A 7 5.87 -33.27 -65.24
C SER A 7 4.64 -33.74 -64.49
N ILE A 8 4.54 -35.05 -64.24
CA ILE A 8 3.58 -35.62 -63.29
C ILE A 8 4.01 -35.20 -61.90
N THR A 9 3.43 -34.11 -61.39
CA THR A 9 3.59 -33.68 -60.00
C THR A 9 3.00 -34.76 -59.08
N PRO A 10 3.78 -35.37 -58.18
CA PRO A 10 3.23 -36.32 -57.23
C PRO A 10 2.23 -35.62 -56.28
N PRO A 11 1.17 -36.30 -55.80
CA PRO A 11 0.24 -35.68 -54.86
C PRO A 11 0.97 -35.29 -53.58
N LEU A 12 0.71 -34.08 -53.10
CA LEU A 12 1.26 -33.51 -51.89
C LEU A 12 1.00 -34.47 -50.71
N SER A 13 2.07 -34.87 -50.03
CA SER A 13 2.02 -35.68 -48.83
C SER A 13 1.37 -34.90 -47.68
N ILE A 14 0.37 -35.48 -47.05
CA ILE A 14 -0.35 -34.92 -45.88
C ILE A 14 0.58 -34.68 -44.67
N ALA A 15 1.82 -35.20 -44.71
CA ALA A 15 2.82 -35.01 -43.67
C ALA A 15 3.42 -33.59 -43.57
N GLN A 16 2.98 -32.64 -44.41
CA GLN A 16 3.44 -31.23 -44.37
C GLN A 16 2.32 -30.24 -44.03
N VAL A 17 1.36 -30.64 -43.20
CA VAL A 17 0.52 -29.66 -42.50
C VAL A 17 1.27 -29.21 -41.26
N ASP A 18 2.24 -28.31 -41.44
CA ASP A 18 2.71 -27.50 -40.33
C ASP A 18 1.51 -26.65 -39.88
N SER A 19 0.97 -26.98 -38.72
CA SER A 19 -0.10 -26.23 -38.07
C SER A 19 0.45 -24.86 -37.66
N THR A 20 0.51 -23.93 -38.60
CA THR A 20 0.72 -22.52 -38.29
C THR A 20 -0.58 -22.01 -37.72
N VAL A 21 -0.71 -22.06 -36.38
CA VAL A 21 -1.71 -21.27 -35.68
C VAL A 21 -1.40 -19.81 -36.02
N TYR A 22 -2.20 -19.23 -36.93
CA TYR A 22 -2.25 -17.79 -37.08
C TYR A 22 -2.85 -17.24 -35.79
N VAL A 23 -2.00 -16.79 -34.88
CA VAL A 23 -2.44 -15.91 -33.79
C VAL A 23 -2.61 -14.54 -34.44
N GLU A 24 -3.86 -14.19 -34.78
CA GLU A 24 -4.21 -12.80 -35.03
C GLU A 24 -3.79 -12.01 -33.79
N SER A 25 -2.78 -11.15 -33.95
CA SER A 25 -2.48 -10.15 -32.94
C SER A 25 -3.62 -9.15 -32.98
N GLU A 26 -4.54 -9.24 -32.01
CA GLU A 26 -5.55 -8.20 -31.82
C GLU A 26 -4.84 -6.85 -31.75
N PRO A 27 -5.34 -5.81 -32.45
CA PRO A 27 -4.75 -4.49 -32.33
C PRO A 27 -4.86 -4.05 -30.87
N GLN A 28 -3.73 -3.97 -30.17
CA GLN A 28 -3.68 -3.37 -28.83
C GLN A 28 -4.27 -1.98 -28.94
N SER A 29 -5.47 -1.83 -28.38
CA SER A 29 -6.13 -0.54 -28.32
C SER A 29 -5.23 0.40 -27.50
N PRO A 30 -4.87 1.59 -28.00
CA PRO A 30 -4.00 2.53 -27.28
C PRO A 30 -4.56 2.95 -25.90
N GLY A 31 -5.85 2.67 -25.61
CA GLY A 31 -6.44 2.82 -24.29
C GLY A 31 -6.00 1.77 -23.25
N SER A 32 -5.55 0.59 -23.69
CA SER A 32 -5.14 -0.51 -22.80
C SER A 32 -3.80 -0.24 -22.12
N ASP A 33 -2.82 0.27 -22.84
CA ASP A 33 -1.50 0.62 -22.27
C ASP A 33 -1.59 1.79 -21.30
N ARG A 34 -2.48 2.76 -21.59
CA ARG A 34 -2.75 3.88 -20.69
C ARG A 34 -3.43 3.42 -19.40
N ALA A 35 -4.45 2.55 -19.50
CA ALA A 35 -5.09 1.97 -18.32
C ALA A 35 -4.10 1.13 -17.49
N ALA A 36 -3.20 0.38 -18.13
CA ALA A 36 -2.15 -0.37 -17.44
C ALA A 36 -1.17 0.56 -16.70
N ALA A 37 -0.75 1.67 -17.33
CA ALA A 37 0.09 2.67 -16.70
C ALA A 37 -0.61 3.36 -15.51
N ASP A 38 -1.89 3.69 -15.65
CA ASP A 38 -2.68 4.33 -14.59
C ASP A 38 -2.85 3.40 -13.37
N LEU A 39 -3.08 2.10 -13.60
CA LEU A 39 -3.15 1.10 -12.53
C LEU A 39 -1.80 0.92 -11.82
N LEU A 40 -0.70 0.99 -12.57
CA LEU A 40 0.64 0.89 -12.00
C LEU A 40 0.95 2.12 -11.13
N ALA A 41 0.63 3.33 -11.61
CA ALA A 41 0.78 4.57 -10.84
C ALA A 41 -0.09 4.57 -9.57
N LEU A 42 -1.33 4.06 -9.66
CA LEU A 42 -2.20 3.91 -8.49
C LEU A 42 -1.60 2.92 -7.48
N ARG A 43 -1.07 1.78 -7.95
CA ARG A 43 -0.41 0.79 -7.08
C ARG A 43 0.79 1.41 -6.36
N GLU A 44 1.64 2.15 -7.06
CA GLU A 44 2.80 2.81 -6.46
C GLU A 44 2.38 3.84 -5.41
N THR A 45 1.34 4.63 -5.71
CA THR A 45 0.77 5.60 -4.77
C THR A 45 0.23 4.93 -3.52
N LEU A 46 -0.53 3.84 -3.68
CA LEU A 46 -1.06 3.07 -2.55
C LEU A 46 0.05 2.43 -1.71
N LEU A 47 1.08 1.88 -2.34
CA LEU A 47 2.23 1.32 -1.62
C LEU A 47 2.98 2.40 -0.85
N ALA A 48 3.23 3.57 -1.44
CA ALA A 48 3.85 4.70 -0.75
C ALA A 48 3.02 5.17 0.44
N ALA A 49 1.69 5.25 0.28
CA ALA A 49 0.79 5.60 1.37
C ALA A 49 0.84 4.58 2.51
N VAL A 50 0.80 3.28 2.20
CA VAL A 50 0.90 2.20 3.19
C VAL A 50 2.23 2.26 3.94
N ILE A 51 3.36 2.38 3.23
CA ILE A 51 4.69 2.47 3.86
C ILE A 51 4.77 3.68 4.79
N THR A 52 4.24 4.82 4.35
CA THR A 52 4.20 6.05 5.16
C THR A 52 3.40 5.82 6.44
N ARG A 53 2.20 5.25 6.34
CA ARG A 53 1.35 4.98 7.51
C ARG A 53 1.99 3.97 8.46
N VAL A 54 2.68 2.95 7.95
CA VAL A 54 3.43 2.01 8.79
C VAL A 54 4.51 2.73 9.60
N GLY A 55 5.30 3.60 8.96
CA GLY A 55 6.33 4.37 9.66
C GLY A 55 5.76 5.34 10.70
N GLU A 56 4.62 5.96 10.43
CA GLU A 56 3.93 6.81 11.42
C GLU A 56 3.42 6.02 12.63
N VAL A 57 2.87 4.81 12.41
CA VAL A 57 2.42 3.93 13.50
C VAL A 57 3.60 3.49 14.35
N GLU A 58 4.70 3.05 13.73
CA GLU A 58 5.92 2.66 14.44
C GLU A 58 6.50 3.83 15.26
N ALA A 59 6.51 5.05 14.69
CA ALA A 59 6.95 6.24 15.40
C ALA A 59 6.03 6.58 16.60
N ALA A 60 4.72 6.41 16.44
CA ALA A 60 3.75 6.63 17.52
C ALA A 60 3.90 5.58 18.64
N GLU A 61 4.13 4.32 18.28
CA GLU A 61 4.43 3.24 19.23
C GLU A 61 5.71 3.54 20.02
N TRP A 62 6.77 3.97 19.33
CA TRP A 62 8.01 4.32 20.00
C TRP A 62 7.85 5.54 20.93
N ALA A 63 7.10 6.55 20.50
CA ALA A 63 6.79 7.71 21.33
C ALA A 63 6.00 7.32 22.59
N LEU A 64 5.04 6.39 22.46
CA LEU A 64 4.29 5.85 23.59
C LEU A 64 5.19 5.09 24.56
N ASP A 65 6.08 4.24 24.06
CA ASP A 65 7.02 3.50 24.89
C ASP A 65 7.95 4.44 25.69
N GLN A 66 8.45 5.49 25.05
CA GLN A 66 9.27 6.50 25.73
C GLN A 66 8.48 7.28 26.79
N ALA A 67 7.25 7.68 26.47
CA ALA A 67 6.37 8.38 27.41
C ALA A 67 6.05 7.50 28.63
N LYS A 68 5.80 6.21 28.42
CA LYS A 68 5.57 5.24 29.48
C LYS A 68 6.81 5.07 30.37
N ALA A 69 7.98 4.89 29.76
CA ALA A 69 9.23 4.77 30.51
C ALA A 69 9.51 6.02 31.35
N ALA A 70 9.26 7.21 30.81
CA ALA A 70 9.39 8.46 31.56
C ALA A 70 8.37 8.55 32.72
N CYS A 71 7.13 8.12 32.50
CA CYS A 71 6.10 8.07 33.54
C CYS A 71 6.50 7.13 34.68
N ASP A 72 7.00 5.93 34.37
CA ASP A 72 7.45 4.96 35.37
C ASP A 72 8.57 5.54 36.26
N VAL A 73 9.53 6.24 35.66
CA VAL A 73 10.59 6.94 36.42
C VAL A 73 10.02 7.99 37.36
N GLN A 74 9.05 8.80 36.89
CA GLN A 74 8.41 9.82 37.71
C GLN A 74 7.60 9.22 38.86
N ILE A 75 6.89 8.10 38.62
CA ILE A 75 6.16 7.36 39.66
C ILE A 75 7.13 6.87 40.73
N VAL A 76 8.23 6.22 40.34
CA VAL A 76 9.25 5.73 41.27
C VAL A 76 9.87 6.88 42.07
N ALA A 77 10.18 8.01 41.42
CA ALA A 77 10.72 9.18 42.09
C ALA A 77 9.73 9.77 43.11
N ALA A 78 8.45 9.89 42.76
CA ALA A 78 7.41 10.41 43.64
C ALA A 78 7.21 9.50 44.87
N LEU A 79 7.14 8.18 44.66
CA LEU A 79 7.03 7.21 45.76
C LEU A 79 8.27 7.25 46.66
N SER A 80 9.46 7.37 46.08
CA SER A 80 10.73 7.50 46.83
C SER A 80 10.80 8.79 47.65
N ALA A 81 10.16 9.86 47.18
CA ALA A 81 10.01 11.12 47.90
C ALA A 81 8.92 11.08 48.99
N GLY A 82 8.25 9.94 49.18
CA GLY A 82 7.22 9.75 50.21
C GLY A 82 5.83 10.27 49.80
N VAL A 83 5.60 10.51 48.51
CA VAL A 83 4.25 10.85 48.03
C VAL A 83 3.36 9.60 48.16
N PRO A 84 2.18 9.70 48.80
CA PRO A 84 1.24 8.58 48.89
C PRO A 84 0.81 8.08 47.51
N ALA A 85 0.72 6.77 47.34
CA ALA A 85 0.43 6.14 46.06
C ALA A 85 -0.92 6.60 45.48
N GLU A 86 -1.91 6.88 46.33
CA GLU A 86 -3.24 7.34 45.92
C GLU A 86 -3.18 8.69 45.20
N LYS A 87 -2.26 9.58 45.64
CA LYS A 87 -2.05 10.88 45.00
C LYS A 87 -1.33 10.76 43.67
N VAL A 88 -0.38 9.82 43.57
CA VAL A 88 0.34 9.54 42.32
C VAL A 88 -0.62 8.96 41.27
N VAL A 89 -1.48 8.02 41.67
CA VAL A 89 -2.50 7.42 40.80
C VAL A 89 -3.53 8.45 40.35
N ALA A 90 -4.02 9.31 41.24
CA ALA A 90 -4.94 10.39 40.89
C ALA A 90 -4.33 11.35 39.85
N ALA A 91 -3.08 11.79 40.06
CA ALA A 91 -2.40 12.69 39.13
C ALA A 91 -2.15 12.03 37.75
N ALA A 92 -1.77 10.75 37.72
CA ALA A 92 -1.60 10.00 36.47
C ALA A 92 -2.94 9.85 35.71
N GLY A 93 -4.04 9.62 36.43
CA GLY A 93 -5.39 9.52 35.86
C GLY A 93 -5.91 10.83 35.29
N GLU A 94 -5.66 11.97 35.96
CA GLU A 94 -6.02 13.29 35.45
C GLU A 94 -5.25 13.65 34.16
N LEU A 95 -3.98 13.28 34.08
CA LEU A 95 -3.15 13.49 32.89
C LEU A 95 -3.69 12.70 31.68
N ALA A 96 -4.13 11.46 31.91
CA ALA A 96 -4.73 10.63 30.87
C ALA A 96 -6.08 11.20 30.37
N SER A 97 -6.87 11.81 31.26
CA SER A 97 -8.14 12.44 30.88
C SER A 97 -7.94 13.72 30.05
N ALA A 98 -6.93 14.53 30.38
CA ALA A 98 -6.58 15.74 29.62
C ALA A 98 -6.02 15.44 28.22
N ALA A 99 -5.35 14.29 28.02
CA ALA A 99 -4.84 13.89 26.71
C ALA A 99 -5.96 13.48 25.73
N LEU A 100 -7.10 12.99 26.23
CA LEU A 100 -8.23 12.54 25.41
C LEU A 100 -9.10 13.69 24.88
N THR A 101 -9.07 14.86 25.53
CA THR A 101 -9.87 16.03 25.11
C THR A 101 -9.20 16.87 24.03
N GLY A 102 -7.93 16.61 23.70
CA GLY A 102 -7.17 17.33 22.66
C GLY A 102 -7.38 16.85 21.22
N PHE A 103 -8.12 15.75 21.00
CA PHE A 103 -8.33 15.15 19.67
C PHE A 103 -9.52 15.73 18.89
N ASP A 104 -10.30 16.65 19.46
CA ASP A 104 -11.58 17.11 18.91
C ASP A 104 -11.48 18.43 18.10
N GLY A 105 -10.28 18.81 17.64
CA GLY A 105 -9.97 20.21 17.34
C GLY A 105 -9.56 20.61 15.92
N ASP A 106 -9.49 19.71 14.92
CA ASP A 106 -8.89 20.07 13.61
C ASP A 106 -9.69 19.60 12.39
N ARG A 107 -11.02 19.56 12.51
CA ARG A 107 -11.93 19.39 11.36
C ARG A 107 -12.49 20.74 10.94
N GLU A 108 -11.71 21.50 10.20
CA GLU A 108 -12.21 22.70 9.50
C GLU A 108 -13.31 22.27 8.51
N PRO A 109 -14.53 22.84 8.55
CA PRO A 109 -15.56 22.51 7.58
C PRO A 109 -15.22 23.18 6.24
N VAL A 110 -14.84 22.37 5.25
CA VAL A 110 -14.79 22.81 3.85
C VAL A 110 -16.19 23.25 3.45
N GLN A 111 -16.39 24.56 3.31
CA GLN A 111 -17.57 25.11 2.65
C GLN A 111 -17.50 24.72 1.17
N THR A 112 -18.37 23.83 0.73
CA THR A 112 -18.65 23.65 -0.69
C THR A 112 -19.76 24.61 -1.09
N GLU A 113 -19.39 25.77 -1.63
CA GLU A 113 -20.31 26.52 -2.50
C GLU A 113 -20.41 25.80 -3.86
N GLY A 114 -21.63 25.54 -4.29
CA GLY A 114 -21.99 24.92 -5.57
C GLY A 114 -23.50 24.76 -5.70
#